data_AF-A0A9Q9SCU6-F1
#
_entry.id   AF-A0A9Q9SCU6-F1
#
_cell.length_a   1.000
_cell.length_b   1.000
_cell.length_c   1.000
_cell.angle_alpha   90.00
_cell.angle_beta   90.00
_cell.angle_gamma   90.00
#
_symmetry.space_group_name_H-M   'P 1'
#
loop_
_entity.id
_entity.type
_entity.pdbx_description
1 polymer ?
#
loop_
_entity_poly.entity_id
_entity_poly.type
_entity_poly.pdbx_seq_one_letter_code
_entity_poly.pdbx_strand_id
1 'polypeptide(L)'
;MRSMVVNLMWKHFFTKTNNKNVIVLISWEQRHSAEKINGTAYHVYGYNYSLNNLSINPSIKKDQNLNGLNGEFNGEELHFKYKNAAEIKTYLQSHYK
;
A
#
# COMPACT_ATOMS: atom_id res chain seq x y z
N MET A 1 21.11 -11.01 18.82
CA MET A 1 20.28 -10.57 17.67
C MET A 1 18.82 -10.72 18.10
N ARG A 2 18.07 -9.63 18.34
CA ARG A 2 16.62 -9.73 18.60
C ARG A 2 15.92 -9.83 17.25
N SER A 3 15.08 -10.85 17.06
CA SER A 3 14.39 -11.14 15.80
C SER A 3 13.36 -10.06 15.45
N MET A 4 13.36 -9.62 14.20
CA MET A 4 12.27 -8.83 13.63
C MET A 4 11.05 -9.73 13.45
N VAL A 5 9.92 -9.35 14.07
CA VAL A 5 8.63 -10.02 13.82
C VAL A 5 7.94 -9.28 12.68
N VAL A 6 7.55 -10.02 11.64
CA VAL A 6 6.82 -9.49 10.48
C VAL A 6 5.48 -10.21 10.40
N ASN A 7 4.39 -9.46 10.50
CA ASN A 7 3.03 -9.97 10.25
C ASN A 7 2.52 -9.37 8.94
N LEU A 8 2.15 -10.22 7.98
CA LEU A 8 1.77 -9.83 6.62
C LEU A 8 0.24 -9.89 6.46
N MET A 9 -0.33 -8.81 5.92
CA MET A 9 -1.74 -8.74 5.57
C MET A 9 -1.90 -8.29 4.10
N TRP A 10 -2.76 -8.97 3.36
CA TRP A 10 -3.17 -8.58 2.01
C TRP A 10 -4.67 -8.28 1.96
N LYS A 11 -5.05 -7.25 1.21
CA LYS A 11 -6.44 -6.92 0.89
C LYS A 11 -6.55 -6.62 -0.60
N HIS A 12 -7.60 -7.08 -1.25
CA HIS A 12 -7.81 -6.82 -2.67
C HIS A 12 -9.24 -6.38 -2.97
N PHE A 13 -9.39 -5.47 -3.93
CA PHE A 13 -10.69 -4.98 -4.37
C PHE A 13 -10.62 -4.45 -5.80
N PHE A 14 -11.77 -4.37 -6.45
CA PHE A 14 -11.89 -3.71 -7.75
C PHE A 14 -12.17 -2.23 -7.59
N THR A 15 -11.58 -1.42 -8.46
CA THR A 15 -11.92 -0.02 -8.66
C THR A 15 -11.90 0.33 -10.13
N LYS A 16 -12.64 1.37 -10.52
CA LYS A 16 -12.61 1.92 -11.86
C LYS A 16 -11.96 3.30 -11.79
N THR A 17 -10.86 3.45 -12.53
CA THR A 17 -10.24 4.73 -12.89
C THR A 17 -10.56 4.96 -14.39
N ASN A 18 -9.56 5.22 -15.23
CA ASN A 18 -9.67 5.11 -16.69
C ASN A 18 -10.08 3.70 -17.15
N ASN A 19 -9.47 2.67 -16.56
CA ASN A 19 -9.76 1.26 -16.81
C ASN A 19 -10.24 0.56 -15.53
N LYS A 20 -10.84 -0.63 -15.68
CA LYS A 20 -11.10 -1.51 -14.52
C LYS A 20 -9.76 -1.99 -13.97
N ASN A 21 -9.55 -1.79 -12.67
CA ASN A 21 -8.33 -2.19 -11.99
C ASN A 21 -8.65 -3.15 -10.83
N VAL A 22 -7.80 -4.15 -10.65
CA VAL A 22 -7.66 -4.86 -9.37
C VAL A 22 -6.60 -4.13 -8.56
N ILE A 23 -6.95 -3.75 -7.34
CA ILE A 23 -6.05 -3.11 -6.41
C ILE A 23 -5.69 -4.11 -5.32
N VAL A 24 -4.41 -4.19 -4.99
CA VAL A 24 -3.87 -5.03 -3.92
C VAL A 24 -3.15 -4.13 -2.93
N LEU A 25 -3.66 -4.07 -1.71
CA LEU A 25 -2.97 -3.47 -0.58
C LEU A 25 -2.20 -4.57 0.15
N ILE A 26 -0.90 -4.41 0.25
CA ILE A 26 -0.03 -5.23 1.08
C ILE A 26 0.42 -4.37 2.25
N SER A 27 0.34 -4.90 3.47
CA SER A 27 0.88 -4.24 4.65
C SER A 27 1.59 -5.23 5.54
N TRP A 28 2.66 -4.79 6.19
CA TRP A 28 3.33 -5.59 7.19
C TRP A 28 3.77 -4.78 8.40
N GLU A 29 3.54 -5.34 9.58
CA GLU A 29 4.02 -4.77 10.83
C GLU A 29 5.53 -4.97 10.97
N GLN A 30 6.22 -3.97 11.48
CA GLN A 30 7.64 -4.01 11.82
C GLN A 30 7.80 -3.55 13.26
N ARG A 31 8.48 -4.37 14.07
CA ARG A 31 8.83 -4.04 15.44
C ARG A 31 10.28 -4.38 15.69
N HIS A 32 11.07 -3.38 16.03
CA HIS A 32 12.47 -3.52 16.37
C HIS A 32 12.88 -2.45 17.41
N SER A 33 12.90 -2.83 18.68
CA SER A 33 13.12 -1.88 19.78
C SER A 33 14.48 -1.19 19.74
N ALA A 34 15.53 -1.88 19.28
CA ALA A 34 16.89 -1.31 19.24
C ALA A 34 17.05 -0.24 18.16
N GLU A 35 16.26 -0.31 17.09
CA GLU A 35 16.25 0.66 15.99
C GLU A 35 15.09 1.66 16.11
N LYS A 36 14.36 1.65 17.24
CA LYS A 36 13.18 2.50 17.43
C LYS A 36 12.17 2.36 16.28
N ILE A 37 11.87 1.11 15.92
CA ILE A 37 10.87 0.78 14.91
C ILE A 37 9.66 0.16 15.59
N ASN A 38 8.50 0.80 15.42
CA ASN A 38 7.21 0.30 15.82
C ASN A 38 6.14 0.87 14.88
N GLY A 39 5.87 0.16 13.79
CA GLY A 39 4.94 0.66 12.79
C GLY A 39 4.53 -0.38 11.76
N THR A 40 3.90 0.10 10.70
CA THR A 40 3.41 -0.71 9.59
C THR A 40 3.85 -0.09 8.29
N ALA A 41 4.45 -0.89 7.42
CA ALA A 41 4.73 -0.53 6.05
C ALA A 41 3.54 -0.93 5.17
N TYR A 42 3.24 -0.11 4.18
CA TYR A 42 2.13 -0.29 3.25
C TYR A 42 2.61 -0.16 1.81
N HIS A 43 2.05 -0.97 0.92
CA HIS A 43 2.26 -0.88 -0.51
C HIS A 43 0.96 -1.17 -1.25
N VAL A 44 0.56 -0.28 -2.14
CA VAL A 44 -0.62 -0.45 -2.99
C VAL A 44 -0.17 -0.73 -4.42
N TYR A 45 -0.58 -1.89 -4.94
CA TYR A 45 -0.40 -2.27 -6.33
C TYR A 45 -1.70 -2.14 -7.10
N GLY A 46 -1.60 -1.77 -8.37
CA GLY A 46 -2.72 -1.74 -9.30
C GLY A 46 -2.43 -2.58 -10.53
N TYR A 47 -3.44 -3.32 -10.97
CA TYR A 47 -3.41 -4.14 -12.16
C TYR A 47 -4.60 -3.79 -13.04
N ASN A 48 -4.34 -3.46 -14.30
CA ASN A 48 -5.40 -3.33 -15.30
C ASN A 48 -6.04 -4.71 -15.51
N TYR A 49 -7.37 -4.76 -15.45
CA TYR A 49 -8.15 -5.95 -15.73
C TYR A 49 -8.90 -5.78 -17.05
N SER A 50 -8.48 -6.53 -18.07
CA SER A 50 -9.09 -6.51 -19.40
C SER A 50 -8.98 -7.89 -20.05
N LEU A 51 -10.02 -8.30 -20.79
CA LEU A 51 -10.04 -9.58 -21.51
C LEU A 51 -9.62 -10.77 -20.63
N ASN A 52 -10.11 -10.82 -19.39
CA ASN A 52 -9.78 -11.81 -18.35
C ASN A 52 -8.28 -11.94 -18.02
N ASN A 53 -7.48 -10.92 -18.34
CA ASN A 53 -6.07 -10.85 -18.03
C ASN A 53 -5.78 -9.70 -17.06
N LEU A 54 -4.72 -9.88 -16.27
CA LEU A 54 -4.16 -8.87 -15.38
C LEU A 54 -2.80 -8.42 -15.92
N SER A 55 -2.65 -7.12 -16.12
CA SER A 55 -1.36 -6.50 -16.42
C SER A 55 -1.07 -5.41 -15.41
N ILE A 56 0.20 -5.24 -15.03
CA ILE A 56 0.60 -4.18 -14.10
C ILE A 56 0.12 -2.84 -14.64
N ASN A 57 -0.50 -2.03 -13.78
CA ASN A 57 -0.79 -0.64 -14.09
C ASN A 57 0.47 0.20 -13.77
N PRO A 58 1.22 0.67 -14.79
CA PRO A 58 2.49 1.34 -14.57
C PRO A 58 2.33 2.70 -13.86
N SER A 59 1.19 3.36 -14.03
CA SER A 59 0.92 4.65 -13.38
C SER A 59 0.77 4.47 -11.88
N ILE A 60 -0.02 3.48 -11.45
CA ILE A 60 -0.18 3.13 -10.03
C ILE A 60 1.13 2.62 -9.44
N LYS A 61 1.87 1.76 -10.16
CA LYS A 61 3.15 1.21 -9.69
C LYS A 61 4.22 2.27 -9.42
N LYS A 62 4.23 3.36 -10.20
CA LYS A 62 5.23 4.44 -10.08
C LYS A 62 4.83 5.53 -9.08
N ASP A 63 3.62 5.45 -8.53
CA ASP A 63 3.10 6.46 -7.61
C ASP A 63 3.72 6.30 -6.22
N GLN A 64 4.56 7.26 -5.85
CA GLN A 64 5.23 7.24 -4.55
C GLN A 64 4.27 7.47 -3.38
N ASN A 65 3.10 8.06 -3.60
CA ASN A 65 2.11 8.25 -2.54
C ASN A 65 1.42 6.94 -2.16
N LEU A 66 1.56 5.88 -2.95
CA LEU A 66 0.93 4.58 -2.76
C LEU A 66 1.82 3.56 -2.02
N ASN A 67 2.96 4.04 -1.51
CA ASN A 67 3.86 3.30 -0.65
C ASN A 67 4.24 4.20 0.53
N GLY A 68 4.27 3.66 1.74
CA GLY A 68 4.79 4.42 2.87
C GLY A 68 4.76 3.67 4.19
N LEU A 69 5.22 4.39 5.20
CA LEU A 69 5.36 3.91 6.57
C LEU A 69 4.38 4.65 7.48
N ASN A 70 3.84 3.94 8.47
CA ASN A 70 3.02 4.54 9.51
C ASN A 70 3.44 4.06 10.90
N GLY A 71 3.67 5.00 11.81
CA GLY A 71 4.19 4.75 13.17
C GLY A 71 5.63 5.22 13.30
N GLU A 72 6.33 4.73 14.31
CA GLU A 72 7.68 5.16 14.64
C GLU A 72 8.71 4.36 13.84
N PHE A 73 9.59 5.05 13.12
CA PHE A 73 10.72 4.47 12.39
C PHE A 73 11.97 5.29 12.64
N ASN A 74 13.02 4.67 13.19
CA ASN A 74 14.29 5.33 13.53
C ASN A 74 14.12 6.54 14.45
N GLY A 75 13.07 6.55 15.30
CA GLY A 75 12.74 7.66 16.19
C GLY A 75 11.97 8.81 15.55
N GLU A 76 11.56 8.69 14.28
CA GLU A 76 10.66 9.62 13.60
C GLU A 76 9.26 9.03 13.50
N GLU A 77 8.23 9.83 13.77
CA GLU A 77 6.83 9.43 13.56
C GLU A 77 6.45 9.70 12.10
N LEU A 78 6.04 8.64 11.40
CA LEU A 78 5.63 8.69 9.99
C LEU A 78 4.12 8.40 9.86
N HIS A 79 3.50 9.03 8.87
CA HIS A 79 2.06 8.90 8.64
C HIS A 79 1.76 8.55 7.18
N PHE A 80 1.34 7.30 6.96
CA PHE A 80 0.82 6.86 5.66
C PHE A 80 -0.70 6.99 5.62
N LYS A 81 -1.25 7.54 4.53
CA LYS A 81 -2.68 7.87 4.46
C LYS A 81 -3.58 6.72 3.99
N TYR A 82 -3.10 5.82 3.14
CA TYR A 82 -3.97 4.91 2.37
C TYR A 82 -3.98 3.48 2.94
N LYS A 83 -4.55 3.32 4.14
CA LYS A 83 -4.49 2.07 4.92
C LYS A 83 -5.67 1.13 4.65
N ASN A 84 -6.69 1.60 3.95
CA ASN A 84 -7.88 0.81 3.64
C ASN A 84 -8.43 1.08 2.23
N ALA A 85 -9.38 0.22 1.82
CA ALA A 85 -9.95 0.27 0.48
C ALA A 85 -10.68 1.58 0.16
N ALA A 86 -11.33 2.22 1.14
CA ALA A 86 -12.05 3.46 0.91
C ALA A 86 -11.08 4.61 0.61
N GLU A 87 -10.05 4.79 1.44
CA GLU A 87 -9.02 5.82 1.26
C GLU A 87 -8.29 5.66 -0.08
N ILE A 88 -7.92 4.42 -0.43
CA ILE A 88 -7.25 4.12 -1.70
C ILE A 88 -8.18 4.40 -2.89
N LYS A 89 -9.46 3.99 -2.83
CA LYS A 89 -10.43 4.25 -3.91
C LYS A 89 -10.59 5.75 -4.15
N THR A 90 -10.78 6.52 -3.09
CA THR A 90 -10.92 7.98 -3.18
C THR A 90 -9.70 8.62 -3.84
N TYR A 91 -8.49 8.24 -3.41
CA TYR A 91 -7.26 8.74 -4.01
C TYR A 91 -7.14 8.36 -5.49
N LEU A 92 -7.36 7.09 -5.82
CA LEU A 92 -7.23 6.64 -7.20
C LEU A 92 -8.22 7.34 -8.13
N GLN A 93 -9.45 7.58 -7.67
CA GLN A 93 -10.49 8.28 -8.45
C GLN A 93 -10.19 9.77 -8.64
N SER A 94 -9.51 10.42 -7.69
CA SER A 94 -9.16 11.84 -7.81
C SER A 94 -7.91 12.07 -8.67
N HIS A 95 -6.96 11.13 -8.67
CA HIS A 95 -5.66 11.27 -9.35
C HIS A 95 -5.57 10.58 -10.71
N TYR A 96 -6.38 9.55 -10.95
CA TYR A 96 -6.40 8.78 -12.20
C TYR A 96 -7.82 8.81 -12.76
N LYS A 97 -8.17 9.93 -13.40
CA LYS A 97 -9.38 10.00 -14.22
C LYS A 97 -9.14 9.29 -15.53
#